data_AF-A0AAE3YHC2-F1
#
_entry.id   AF-A0AAE3YHC2-F1
#
_cell.length_a   1.000
_cell.length_b   1.000
_cell.length_c   1.000
_cell.angle_alpha   90.00
_cell.angle_beta   90.00
_cell.angle_gamma   90.00
#
_symmetry.space_group_name_H-M   'P 1'
#
loop_
_entity.id
_entity.type
_entity.pdbx_description
1 polymer ?
#
loop_
_entity_poly.entity_id
_entity_poly.type
_entity_poly.pdbx_seq_one_letter_code
_entity_poly.pdbx_strand_id
1 'polypeptide(L)'
;MGDDFLPTNRTTALRDRGRIRYDRAPAYEILDESFEGHLAFVVDGEPRVLPTLIARVGDTLYLHGSTGSRPMLAAREEGLRVCVEATILDALVLARSQFDHSANYRSVIAHGTAVPVTDPVEKERVLTALVDKIAVGRAADSRPPTRKELSQTTVLALPLTEVSTKIRAHGVGEEPGDEALPHWAGLLPLHRVRGLPEPDEAVTVPVPDYLRPARSAWETPAILRGEHVILEPLDLVHAADLLESCGDPEIWEHLPIAAPRTLAEMRAYLTRRLAATPTVPWLQRDARTGAVIGTTSYYDIEETHRTLMIGHTYFAKSHWRTGANTESKLLLLTRAFDELGAVRVAWETDNRNVRSQRAIERLGATREGVLRRHKRRADGSWRDTVLYSMTADEWPAARSSLRNRLRAHATEGA
;
A
#
# COMPACT_ATOMS: atom_id res chain seq x y z
N MET A 1 -1.09 36.50 20.40
CA MET A 1 -2.20 36.25 21.34
C MET A 1 -2.99 35.14 20.68
N GLY A 2 -2.82 33.92 21.20
CA GLY A 2 -2.67 32.68 20.41
C GLY A 2 -3.91 32.21 19.66
N ASP A 3 -3.64 31.50 18.56
CA ASP A 3 -4.59 30.85 17.67
C ASP A 3 -5.22 29.59 18.30
N ASP A 4 -5.24 29.46 19.63
CA ASP A 4 -5.65 28.23 20.32
C ASP A 4 -7.14 28.24 20.71
N PHE A 5 -7.70 27.08 21.01
CA PHE A 5 -9.08 26.98 21.51
C PHE A 5 -9.17 27.53 22.94
N LEU A 6 -10.27 28.21 23.25
CA LEU A 6 -10.53 28.67 24.62
C LEU A 6 -11.12 27.54 25.45
N PRO A 7 -10.55 27.22 26.63
CA PRO A 7 -11.15 26.26 27.55
C PRO A 7 -12.54 26.71 28.00
N THR A 8 -13.47 25.75 28.06
CA THR A 8 -14.84 25.93 28.54
C THR A 8 -15.13 24.93 29.66
N ASN A 9 -16.29 25.09 30.32
CA ASN A 9 -16.77 24.12 31.30
C ASN A 9 -16.96 22.70 30.70
N ARG A 10 -17.23 22.57 29.39
CA ARG A 10 -17.42 21.26 28.75
C ARG A 10 -16.11 20.62 28.27
N THR A 11 -15.11 21.44 27.96
CA THR A 11 -13.82 20.97 27.41
C THR A 11 -12.74 20.79 28.50
N THR A 12 -12.95 21.36 29.69
CA THR A 12 -12.03 21.23 30.82
C THR A 12 -12.21 19.91 31.56
N ALA A 13 -11.18 19.06 31.54
CA ALA A 13 -11.22 17.78 32.25
C ALA A 13 -11.18 17.93 33.78
N LEU A 14 -11.88 17.02 34.47
CA LEU A 14 -11.82 16.90 35.94
C LEU A 14 -10.63 16.04 36.41
N ARG A 15 -10.17 15.09 35.58
CA ARG A 15 -9.06 14.16 35.85
C ARG A 15 -7.99 14.28 34.75
N ASP A 16 -6.72 14.03 35.11
CA ASP A 16 -5.57 14.03 34.20
C ASP A 16 -5.43 15.32 33.37
N ARG A 17 -5.65 16.48 33.99
CA ARG A 17 -5.65 17.79 33.31
C ARG A 17 -4.38 18.05 32.48
N GLY A 18 -3.24 17.54 32.92
CA GLY A 18 -1.96 17.66 32.19
C GLY A 18 -1.93 16.96 30.82
N ARG A 19 -2.90 16.10 30.52
CA ARG A 19 -3.06 15.44 29.21
C ARG A 19 -3.93 16.24 28.24
N ILE A 20 -4.63 17.26 28.72
CA ILE A 20 -5.51 18.09 27.89
C ILE A 20 -4.71 19.20 27.23
N ARG A 21 -4.92 19.34 25.92
CA ARG A 21 -4.34 20.37 25.07
C ARG A 21 -5.47 21.15 24.39
N TYR A 22 -5.24 22.43 24.18
CA TYR A 22 -6.16 23.33 23.47
C TYR A 22 -5.52 23.93 22.22
N ASP A 23 -4.28 23.54 21.92
CA ASP A 23 -3.58 23.88 20.71
C ASP A 23 -4.36 23.37 19.49
N ARG A 24 -4.52 24.22 18.46
CA ARG A 24 -5.23 23.82 17.23
C ARG A 24 -4.51 22.72 16.46
N ALA A 25 -3.19 22.82 16.35
CA ALA A 25 -2.40 21.95 15.49
C ALA A 25 -2.58 20.44 15.83
N PRO A 26 -2.42 19.99 17.10
CA PRO A 26 -2.68 18.59 17.45
C PRO A 26 -4.12 18.15 17.17
N ALA A 27 -5.10 19.04 17.40
CA ALA A 27 -6.50 18.70 17.12
C ALA A 27 -6.73 18.48 15.62
N TYR A 28 -6.13 19.33 14.79
CA TYR A 28 -6.24 19.25 13.34
C TYR A 28 -5.53 18.03 12.79
N GLU A 29 -4.33 17.71 13.28
CA GLU A 29 -3.61 16.49 12.91
C GLU A 29 -4.45 15.24 13.17
N ILE A 30 -5.08 15.14 14.35
CA ILE A 30 -5.93 13.99 14.70
C ILE A 30 -7.17 13.91 13.81
N LEU A 31 -7.82 15.05 13.54
CA LEU A 31 -9.01 15.10 12.67
C LEU A 31 -8.66 14.81 11.21
N ASP A 32 -7.47 15.18 10.75
CA ASP A 32 -7.01 14.93 9.38
C ASP A 32 -6.57 13.46 9.19
N GLU A 33 -5.94 12.86 10.21
CA GLU A 33 -5.53 11.46 10.21
C GLU A 33 -6.72 10.49 10.38
N SER A 34 -7.76 10.88 11.12
CA SER A 34 -8.95 10.05 11.39
C SER A 34 -9.93 10.04 10.22
N PHE A 35 -10.23 8.89 9.60
CA PHE A 35 -11.28 8.80 8.57
C PHE A 35 -12.68 8.91 9.16
N GLU A 36 -12.93 8.16 10.23
CA GLU A 36 -14.17 8.20 11.00
C GLU A 36 -14.11 9.07 12.26
N GLY A 37 -15.28 9.49 12.72
CA GLY A 37 -15.53 10.02 14.05
C GLY A 37 -16.88 9.53 14.58
N HIS A 38 -17.12 9.74 15.87
CA HIS A 38 -18.35 9.39 16.56
C HIS A 38 -19.19 10.65 16.79
N LEU A 39 -20.32 10.74 16.07
CA LEU A 39 -21.30 11.80 16.20
C LEU A 39 -22.27 11.47 17.34
N ALA A 40 -22.12 12.16 18.46
CA ALA A 40 -23.03 12.09 19.60
C ALA A 40 -24.02 13.25 19.61
N PHE A 41 -25.30 12.95 19.83
CA PHE A 41 -26.39 13.94 19.85
C PHE A 41 -27.58 13.41 20.66
N VAL A 42 -28.54 14.28 20.98
CA VAL A 42 -29.77 13.91 21.69
C VAL A 42 -30.97 14.20 20.78
N VAL A 43 -31.83 13.21 20.59
CA VAL A 43 -33.11 13.32 19.88
C VAL A 43 -34.14 12.54 20.68
N ASP A 44 -35.34 13.10 20.84
CA ASP A 44 -36.42 12.53 21.65
C ASP A 44 -36.02 12.29 23.12
N GLY A 45 -35.17 13.17 23.67
CA GLY A 45 -34.66 13.07 25.05
C GLY A 45 -33.59 12.00 25.27
N GLU A 46 -33.23 11.26 24.23
CA GLU A 46 -32.35 10.09 24.33
C GLU A 46 -31.00 10.31 23.62
N PRO A 47 -29.88 9.90 24.24
CA PRO A 47 -28.57 10.00 23.61
C PRO A 47 -28.43 9.00 22.46
N ARG A 48 -27.73 9.42 21.42
CA ARG A 48 -27.36 8.61 20.26
C ARG A 48 -25.89 8.84 19.96
N VAL A 49 -25.21 7.80 19.50
CA VAL A 49 -23.82 7.87 19.00
C VAL A 49 -23.78 7.10 17.69
N LEU A 50 -23.33 7.76 16.62
CA LEU A 50 -23.22 7.17 15.29
C LEU A 50 -21.79 7.31 14.77
N PRO A 51 -21.15 6.23 14.30
CA PRO A 51 -19.92 6.36 13.54
C PRO A 51 -20.22 6.99 12.18
N THR A 52 -19.36 7.90 11.72
CA THR A 52 -19.49 8.54 10.40
C THR A 52 -18.16 9.03 9.89
N LEU A 53 -18.01 9.15 8.56
CA LEU A 53 -16.84 9.76 7.96
C LEU A 53 -16.82 11.26 8.26
N ILE A 54 -15.65 11.77 8.58
CA ILE A 54 -15.42 13.18 8.90
C ILE A 54 -14.43 13.81 7.93
N ALA A 55 -14.65 15.06 7.57
CA ALA A 55 -13.68 15.86 6.82
C ALA A 55 -13.52 17.23 7.46
N ARG A 56 -12.28 17.63 7.76
CA ARG A 56 -11.99 18.98 8.22
C ARG A 56 -11.59 19.83 7.04
N VAL A 57 -12.16 21.02 6.90
CA VAL A 57 -11.71 22.01 5.92
C VAL A 57 -11.56 23.35 6.62
N GLY A 58 -10.30 23.79 6.78
CA GLY A 58 -9.98 24.93 7.64
C GLY A 58 -10.44 24.67 9.08
N ASP A 59 -11.20 25.61 9.63
CA ASP A 59 -11.67 25.57 11.02
C ASP A 59 -13.05 24.93 11.19
N THR A 60 -13.51 24.15 10.21
CA THR A 60 -14.82 23.51 10.24
C THR A 60 -14.71 22.02 10.01
N LEU A 61 -15.40 21.25 10.86
CA LEU A 61 -15.57 19.82 10.70
C LEU A 61 -16.89 19.54 9.99
N TYR A 62 -16.83 18.74 8.93
CA TYR A 62 -17.99 18.40 8.13
C TYR A 62 -18.35 16.92 8.28
N LEU A 63 -19.65 16.68 8.29
CA LEU A 63 -20.31 15.38 8.37
C LEU A 63 -21.29 15.29 7.21
N HIS A 64 -21.56 14.09 6.69
CA HIS A 64 -22.57 13.92 5.65
C HIS A 64 -23.46 12.72 5.93
N GLY A 65 -24.62 12.68 5.29
CA GLY A 65 -25.53 11.54 5.37
C GLY A 65 -26.74 11.71 4.47
N SER A 66 -27.58 10.67 4.43
CA SER A 66 -28.87 10.74 3.73
C SER A 66 -29.74 11.84 4.33
N THR A 67 -30.43 12.61 3.47
CA THR A 67 -31.37 13.67 3.88
C THR A 67 -32.51 13.16 4.77
N GLY A 68 -32.81 11.87 4.73
CA GLY A 68 -33.82 11.21 5.57
C GLY A 68 -33.27 10.59 6.87
N SER A 69 -31.96 10.67 7.11
CA SER A 69 -31.38 10.14 8.35
C SER A 69 -31.72 11.01 9.56
N ARG A 70 -31.88 10.37 10.73
CA ARG A 70 -32.29 11.04 11.97
C ARG A 70 -31.46 12.29 12.34
N PRO A 71 -30.10 12.27 12.33
CA PRO A 71 -29.33 13.48 12.64
C PRO A 71 -29.56 14.60 11.61
N MET A 72 -29.73 14.25 10.32
CA MET A 72 -29.94 15.23 9.26
C MET A 72 -31.34 15.86 9.33
N LEU A 73 -32.35 15.08 9.72
CA LEU A 73 -33.70 15.57 9.99
C LEU A 73 -33.72 16.53 11.19
N ALA A 74 -33.07 16.13 12.29
CA ALA A 74 -33.02 16.93 13.51
C ALA A 74 -32.28 18.26 13.35
N ALA A 75 -31.34 18.36 12.40
CA ALA A 75 -30.56 19.57 12.15
C ALA A 75 -31.23 20.59 11.21
N ARG A 76 -32.37 20.28 10.57
CA ARG A 76 -32.89 21.05 9.42
C ARG A 76 -33.21 22.52 9.69
N GLU A 77 -33.69 22.83 10.89
CA GLU A 77 -34.21 24.17 11.21
C GLU A 77 -33.14 25.00 11.92
N GLU A 78 -32.76 24.60 13.15
CA GLU A 78 -31.87 25.39 14.02
C GLU A 78 -30.45 24.80 14.11
N GLY A 79 -30.14 23.77 13.33
CA GLY A 79 -28.97 22.93 13.54
C GLY A 79 -29.15 21.92 14.67
N LEU A 80 -28.14 21.07 14.87
CA LEU A 80 -28.15 20.01 15.87
C LEU A 80 -27.02 20.23 16.87
N ARG A 81 -27.33 20.25 18.17
CA ARG A 81 -26.30 20.25 19.20
C ARG A 81 -25.61 18.88 19.22
N VAL A 82 -24.31 18.89 19.02
CA VAL A 82 -23.50 17.68 18.84
C VAL A 82 -22.24 17.71 19.70
N CYS A 83 -21.73 16.51 19.94
CA CYS A 83 -20.37 16.24 20.35
C CYS A 83 -19.78 15.29 19.30
N VAL A 84 -18.68 15.67 18.66
CA VAL A 84 -17.97 14.80 17.72
C VAL A 84 -16.64 14.41 18.34
N GLU A 85 -16.39 13.11 18.39
CA GLU A 85 -15.18 12.53 18.95
C GLU A 85 -14.41 11.77 17.86
N ALA A 86 -13.08 11.85 17.89
CA ALA A 86 -12.19 11.02 17.10
C ALA A 86 -10.99 10.59 17.94
N THR A 87 -10.64 9.31 17.90
CA THR A 87 -9.50 8.73 18.66
C THR A 87 -8.62 7.89 17.75
N ILE A 88 -7.32 8.04 17.92
CA ILE A 88 -6.28 7.19 17.35
C ILE A 88 -5.55 6.48 18.49
N LEU A 89 -5.47 5.15 18.40
CA LEU A 89 -4.79 4.30 19.37
C LEU A 89 -3.37 4.01 18.88
N ASP A 90 -2.37 4.55 19.58
CA ASP A 90 -0.96 4.52 19.14
C ASP A 90 -0.18 3.34 19.75
N ALA A 91 -0.53 2.89 20.98
CA ALA A 91 0.09 1.71 21.59
C ALA A 91 -0.74 1.14 22.75
N LEU A 92 -0.61 -0.16 23.04
CA LEU A 92 -1.02 -0.71 24.33
C LEU A 92 0.12 -0.58 25.35
N VAL A 93 -0.22 -0.21 26.58
CA VAL A 93 0.73 -0.08 27.70
C VAL A 93 0.60 -1.33 28.55
N LEU A 94 1.67 -2.11 28.59
CA LEU A 94 1.76 -3.36 29.33
C LEU A 94 2.63 -3.10 30.57
N ALA A 95 2.00 -2.96 31.74
CA ALA A 95 2.68 -2.74 33.02
C ALA A 95 2.91 -4.07 33.75
N ARG A 96 3.73 -4.04 34.82
CA ARG A 96 3.92 -5.22 35.68
C ARG A 96 2.75 -5.46 36.62
N SER A 97 2.06 -4.40 37.04
CA SER A 97 0.82 -4.46 37.80
C SER A 97 -0.39 -4.47 36.87
N GLN A 98 -1.40 -5.27 37.20
CA GLN A 98 -2.64 -5.32 36.43
C GLN A 98 -3.37 -3.97 36.37
N PHE A 99 -3.20 -3.14 37.40
CA PHE A 99 -3.88 -1.84 37.51
C PHE A 99 -3.33 -0.80 36.53
N ASP A 100 -2.04 -0.88 36.21
CA ASP A 100 -1.32 0.15 35.44
C ASP A 100 -1.31 -0.11 33.93
N HIS A 101 -1.95 -1.19 33.48
CA HIS A 101 -2.24 -1.40 32.06
C HIS A 101 -3.06 -0.24 31.49
N SER A 102 -2.68 0.22 30.29
CA SER A 102 -3.29 1.40 29.67
C SER A 102 -3.05 1.42 28.16
N ALA A 103 -3.13 2.59 27.54
CA ALA A 103 -2.82 2.79 26.14
C ALA A 103 -2.20 4.18 25.89
N ASN A 104 -1.32 4.29 24.89
CA ASN A 104 -1.04 5.57 24.26
C ASN A 104 -2.09 5.85 23.19
N TYR A 105 -2.59 7.08 23.17
CA TYR A 105 -3.64 7.52 22.27
C TYR A 105 -3.61 9.03 22.10
N ARG A 106 -4.26 9.48 21.03
CA ARG A 106 -4.57 10.87 20.73
C ARG A 106 -6.06 10.96 20.43
N SER A 107 -6.77 11.86 21.09
CA SER A 107 -8.19 12.07 20.84
C SER A 107 -8.60 13.53 20.80
N VAL A 108 -9.64 13.83 20.02
CA VAL A 108 -10.26 15.14 19.91
C VAL A 108 -11.73 15.03 20.26
N ILE A 109 -12.23 15.98 21.04
CA ILE A 109 -13.65 16.17 21.33
C ILE A 109 -14.02 17.58 20.90
N ALA A 110 -14.95 17.68 19.95
CA ALA A 110 -15.49 18.95 19.46
C ALA A 110 -16.98 19.08 19.83
N HIS A 111 -17.33 20.15 20.54
CA HIS A 111 -18.70 20.49 20.88
C HIS A 111 -19.21 21.65 20.03
N GLY A 112 -20.50 21.63 19.70
CA GLY A 112 -21.12 22.79 19.06
C GLY A 112 -22.51 22.52 18.53
N THR A 113 -22.97 23.40 17.66
CA THR A 113 -24.19 23.22 16.87
C THR A 113 -23.78 22.98 15.43
N ALA A 114 -24.05 21.79 14.92
CA ALA A 114 -23.82 21.44 13.53
C ALA A 114 -24.99 21.93 12.67
N VAL A 115 -24.70 22.76 11.66
CA VAL A 115 -25.71 23.41 10.81
C VAL A 115 -25.69 22.85 9.39
N PRO A 116 -26.83 22.74 8.69
CA PRO A 116 -26.85 22.31 7.30
C PRO A 116 -26.08 23.27 6.37
N VAL A 117 -25.26 22.71 5.49
CA VAL A 117 -24.62 23.46 4.39
C VAL A 117 -25.63 23.67 3.28
N THR A 118 -26.00 24.93 3.03
CA THR A 118 -27.00 25.32 2.02
C THR A 118 -26.38 25.86 0.74
N ASP A 119 -25.16 26.40 0.79
CA ASP A 119 -24.43 26.84 -0.39
C ASP A 119 -23.99 25.62 -1.23
N PRO A 120 -24.44 25.51 -2.50
CA PRO A 120 -24.04 24.41 -3.36
C PRO A 120 -22.53 24.36 -3.62
N VAL A 121 -21.84 25.51 -3.66
CA VAL A 121 -20.39 25.56 -3.92
C VAL A 121 -19.62 25.00 -2.72
N GLU A 122 -19.99 25.43 -1.51
CA GLU A 122 -19.44 24.86 -0.28
C GLU A 122 -19.70 23.36 -0.19
N LYS A 123 -20.94 22.92 -0.47
CA LYS A 123 -21.33 21.51 -0.41
C LYS A 123 -20.50 20.64 -1.35
N GLU A 124 -20.29 21.08 -2.59
CA GLU A 124 -19.46 20.37 -3.57
C GLU A 124 -18.00 20.29 -3.09
N ARG A 125 -17.42 21.42 -2.67
CA ARG A 125 -16.05 21.49 -2.14
C ARG A 125 -15.82 20.52 -0.98
N VAL A 126 -16.78 20.41 -0.06
CA VAL A 126 -16.68 19.53 1.12
C VAL A 126 -16.80 18.06 0.73
N LEU A 127 -17.72 17.72 -0.19
CA LEU A 127 -17.83 16.35 -0.69
C LEU A 127 -16.55 15.92 -1.43
N THR A 128 -15.96 16.82 -2.22
CA THR A 128 -14.63 16.62 -2.82
C THR A 128 -13.57 16.37 -1.74
N ALA A 129 -13.51 17.21 -0.71
CA ALA A 129 -12.55 17.04 0.39
C ALA A 129 -12.72 15.70 1.13
N LEU A 130 -13.95 15.22 1.29
CA LEU A 130 -14.23 13.93 1.91
C LEU A 130 -13.72 12.75 1.04
N VAL A 131 -13.85 12.85 -0.28
CA VAL A 131 -13.32 11.84 -1.21
C VAL A 131 -11.79 11.88 -1.25
N ASP A 132 -11.18 13.05 -1.33
CA ASP A 132 -9.72 13.19 -1.37
C ASP A 132 -9.05 12.83 -0.05
N LYS A 133 -9.77 12.94 1.08
CA LYS A 133 -9.31 12.41 2.36
C LYS A 133 -9.11 10.90 2.30
N ILE A 134 -9.99 10.15 1.62
CA ILE A 134 -9.85 8.70 1.43
C ILE A 134 -8.57 8.43 0.63
N ALA A 135 -8.41 9.10 -0.50
CA ALA A 135 -7.18 9.04 -1.28
C ALA A 135 -7.02 10.32 -2.10
N VAL A 136 -5.88 11.01 -1.91
CA VAL A 136 -5.58 12.27 -2.60
C VAL A 136 -5.63 12.05 -4.11
N GLY A 137 -6.45 12.84 -4.82
CA GLY A 137 -6.64 12.74 -6.27
C GLY A 137 -7.82 11.85 -6.67
N ARG A 138 -8.43 11.12 -5.73
CA ARG A 138 -9.58 10.24 -6.01
C ARG A 138 -10.79 11.02 -6.51
N ALA A 139 -11.01 12.24 -6.02
CA ALA A 139 -12.14 13.04 -6.46
C ALA A 139 -12.04 13.37 -7.97
N ALA A 140 -10.85 13.70 -8.45
CA ALA A 140 -10.58 13.97 -9.86
C ALA A 140 -10.59 12.70 -10.73
N ASP A 141 -10.19 11.55 -10.17
CA ASP A 141 -10.23 10.24 -10.81
C ASP A 141 -11.59 9.52 -10.66
N SER A 142 -12.67 10.29 -10.43
CA SER A 142 -14.03 9.77 -10.35
C SER A 142 -15.01 10.74 -10.99
N ARG A 143 -16.19 10.27 -11.41
CA ARG A 143 -17.21 11.17 -11.96
C ARG A 143 -17.74 12.11 -10.85
N PRO A 144 -17.98 13.40 -11.14
CA PRO A 144 -18.67 14.28 -10.21
C PRO A 144 -20.07 13.77 -9.82
N PRO A 145 -20.60 14.19 -8.67
CA PRO A 145 -21.95 13.82 -8.25
C PRO A 145 -23.01 14.47 -9.15
N THR A 146 -24.06 13.72 -9.44
CA THR A 146 -25.24 14.24 -10.16
C THR A 146 -26.08 15.14 -9.25
N ARG A 147 -26.92 15.99 -9.84
CA ARG A 147 -27.90 16.80 -9.09
C ARG A 147 -28.81 15.95 -8.20
N LYS A 148 -29.20 14.75 -8.68
CA LYS A 148 -30.03 13.81 -7.91
C LYS A 148 -29.29 13.33 -6.67
N GLU A 149 -28.04 12.89 -6.82
CA GLU A 149 -27.20 12.44 -5.69
C GLU A 149 -27.00 13.57 -4.67
N LEU A 150 -26.66 14.77 -5.13
CA LEU A 150 -26.52 15.95 -4.25
C LEU A 150 -27.83 16.28 -3.50
N SER A 151 -28.99 16.10 -4.12
CA SER A 151 -30.29 16.35 -3.48
C SER A 151 -30.66 15.32 -2.41
N GLN A 152 -30.03 14.14 -2.41
CA GLN A 152 -30.28 13.06 -1.46
C GLN A 152 -29.26 13.05 -0.29
N THR A 153 -28.27 13.93 -0.34
CA THR A 153 -27.21 14.07 0.68
C THR A 153 -27.37 15.38 1.44
N THR A 154 -27.38 15.33 2.77
CA THR A 154 -27.17 16.50 3.63
C THR A 154 -25.72 16.53 4.07
N VAL A 155 -25.13 17.73 4.12
CA VAL A 155 -23.84 17.99 4.75
C VAL A 155 -24.09 18.91 5.95
N LEU A 156 -23.52 18.57 7.10
CA LEU A 156 -23.54 19.41 8.30
C LEU A 156 -22.15 19.98 8.54
N ALA A 157 -22.10 21.28 8.84
CA ALA A 157 -20.90 22.01 9.22
C ALA A 157 -20.89 22.22 10.74
N LEU A 158 -19.83 21.80 11.41
CA LEU A 158 -19.55 22.05 12.81
C LEU A 158 -18.33 22.97 12.92
N PRO A 159 -18.52 24.27 13.22
CA PRO A 159 -17.41 25.17 13.51
C PRO A 159 -16.58 24.64 14.69
N LEU A 160 -15.27 24.55 14.51
CA LEU A 160 -14.34 24.12 15.56
C LEU A 160 -14.02 25.32 16.46
N THR A 161 -14.92 25.62 17.40
CA THR A 161 -14.74 26.73 18.36
C THR A 161 -14.54 26.24 19.79
N GLU A 162 -15.13 25.10 20.13
CA GLU A 162 -15.08 24.50 21.47
C GLU A 162 -14.56 23.07 21.36
N VAL A 163 -13.23 22.94 21.45
CA VAL A 163 -12.51 21.70 21.19
C VAL A 163 -11.52 21.43 22.33
N SER A 164 -11.41 20.17 22.74
CA SER A 164 -10.31 19.70 23.57
C SER A 164 -9.63 18.51 22.92
N THR A 165 -8.32 18.44 23.12
CA THR A 165 -7.49 17.31 22.70
C THR A 165 -6.96 16.61 23.93
N LYS A 166 -6.95 15.28 23.96
CA LYS A 166 -6.31 14.49 25.03
C LYS A 166 -5.25 13.58 24.43
N ILE A 167 -4.02 13.70 24.93
CA ILE A 167 -2.87 12.92 24.43
C ILE A 167 -2.19 12.18 25.58
N ARG A 168 -1.94 10.89 25.39
CA ARG A 168 -1.01 10.10 26.20
C ARG A 168 0.00 9.46 25.26
N ALA A 169 1.28 9.84 25.40
CA ALA A 169 2.38 9.38 24.56
C ALA A 169 3.66 9.20 25.40
N HIS A 170 3.57 8.39 26.45
CA HIS A 170 4.71 8.12 27.35
C HIS A 170 4.80 6.63 27.67
N GLY A 171 5.89 6.24 28.34
CA GLY A 171 6.15 4.86 28.76
C GLY A 171 5.15 4.32 29.78
N VAL A 172 5.48 3.16 30.33
CA VAL A 172 4.73 2.55 31.44
C VAL A 172 4.86 3.45 32.66
N GLY A 173 3.74 3.80 33.29
CA GLY A 173 3.75 4.45 34.61
C GLY A 173 3.49 3.36 35.63
N GLU A 174 4.34 3.24 36.64
CA GLU A 174 4.29 2.17 37.63
C GLU A 174 4.43 2.77 39.03
N GLU A 175 3.85 2.12 40.03
CA GLU A 175 4.04 2.49 41.43
C GLU A 175 5.46 2.14 41.90
N PRO A 176 6.05 2.94 42.81
CA PRO A 176 7.37 2.65 43.36
C PRO A 176 7.44 1.24 43.95
N GLY A 177 8.39 0.43 43.49
CA GLY A 177 8.60 -0.96 43.92
C GLY A 177 8.09 -2.02 42.93
N ASP A 178 7.19 -1.67 42.01
CA ASP A 178 6.70 -2.62 41.00
C ASP A 178 7.79 -3.01 39.99
N GLU A 179 8.81 -2.17 39.84
CA GLU A 179 9.99 -2.40 38.98
C GLU A 179 10.72 -3.72 39.31
N ALA A 180 10.61 -4.19 40.55
CA ALA A 180 11.20 -5.44 41.03
C ALA A 180 10.35 -6.69 40.73
N LEU A 181 9.09 -6.52 40.30
CA LEU A 181 8.22 -7.64 39.95
C LEU A 181 8.78 -8.40 38.73
N PRO A 182 8.71 -9.75 38.72
CA PRO A 182 9.28 -10.57 37.65
C PRO A 182 8.38 -10.64 36.40
N HIS A 183 7.84 -9.49 35.98
CA HIS A 183 6.97 -9.35 34.83
C HIS A 183 7.59 -8.44 33.77
N TRP A 184 7.34 -8.74 32.50
CA TRP A 184 7.75 -7.87 31.40
C TRP A 184 6.82 -6.65 31.35
N ALA A 185 7.39 -5.47 31.11
CA ALA A 185 6.64 -4.24 30.91
C ALA A 185 7.20 -3.45 29.72
N GLY A 186 6.31 -2.79 28.99
CA GLY A 186 6.65 -2.05 27.80
C GLY A 186 5.43 -1.53 27.04
N LEU A 187 5.69 -1.02 25.85
CA LEU A 187 4.65 -0.59 24.90
C LEU A 187 4.53 -1.63 23.80
N LEU A 188 3.31 -1.92 23.37
CA LEU A 188 3.01 -2.60 22.12
C LEU A 188 2.48 -1.57 21.12
N PRO A 189 3.33 -1.00 20.24
CA PRO A 189 2.90 -0.02 19.26
C PRO A 189 1.84 -0.59 18.32
N LEU A 190 0.86 0.24 17.96
CA LEU A 190 -0.19 -0.08 17.01
C LEU A 190 -0.09 0.90 15.84
N HIS A 191 -0.06 0.35 14.63
CA HIS A 191 0.01 1.13 13.40
C HIS A 191 -1.15 0.76 12.50
N ARG A 192 -1.88 1.76 11.99
CA ARG A 192 -2.86 1.55 10.93
C ARG A 192 -2.17 1.68 9.59
N VAL A 193 -2.06 0.58 8.86
CA VAL A 193 -1.50 0.55 7.51
C VAL A 193 -2.59 0.24 6.50
N ARG A 194 -2.51 0.87 5.32
CA ARG A 194 -3.40 0.55 4.20
C ARG A 194 -3.00 -0.81 3.63
N GLY A 195 -3.98 -1.68 3.38
CA GLY A 195 -3.77 -2.90 2.61
C GLY A 195 -3.56 -2.61 1.12
N LEU A 196 -3.31 -3.67 0.34
CA LEU A 196 -3.36 -3.56 -1.11
C LEU A 196 -4.79 -3.28 -1.60
N PRO A 197 -4.98 -2.47 -2.65
CA PRO A 197 -6.28 -2.32 -3.27
C PRO A 197 -6.83 -3.65 -3.80
N GLU A 198 -8.07 -3.96 -3.46
CA GLU A 198 -8.80 -5.13 -3.97
C GLU A 198 -9.76 -4.67 -5.08
N PRO A 199 -9.50 -4.99 -6.36
CA PRO A 199 -10.36 -4.56 -7.45
C PRO A 199 -11.70 -5.31 -7.42
N ASP A 200 -12.78 -4.59 -7.73
CA ASP A 200 -14.09 -5.19 -8.02
C ASP A 200 -14.01 -6.14 -9.22
N GLU A 201 -14.89 -7.14 -9.27
CA GLU A 201 -14.88 -8.20 -10.29
C GLU A 201 -14.90 -7.65 -11.72
N ALA A 202 -15.63 -6.57 -11.97
CA ALA A 202 -15.82 -5.99 -13.30
C ALA A 202 -14.71 -5.01 -13.74
N VAL A 203 -13.74 -4.69 -12.86
CA VAL A 203 -12.70 -3.70 -13.16
C VAL A 203 -11.65 -4.30 -14.10
N THR A 204 -11.46 -3.66 -15.26
CA THR A 204 -10.48 -4.05 -16.29
C THR A 204 -9.32 -3.07 -16.42
N VAL A 205 -9.34 -1.96 -15.67
CA VAL A 205 -8.28 -0.94 -15.68
C VAL A 205 -7.29 -1.17 -14.54
N PRO A 206 -6.00 -0.81 -14.69
CA PRO A 206 -5.00 -0.95 -13.63
C PRO A 206 -5.34 -0.16 -12.36
N VAL A 207 -4.78 -0.58 -11.22
CA VAL A 207 -4.87 0.20 -9.98
C VAL A 207 -4.18 1.56 -10.18
N PRO A 208 -4.86 2.69 -9.89
CA PRO A 208 -4.26 4.03 -9.99
C PRO A 208 -3.01 4.20 -9.11
N ASP A 209 -2.03 4.95 -9.62
CA ASP A 209 -0.73 5.12 -8.95
C ASP A 209 -0.84 5.74 -7.55
N TYR A 210 -1.78 6.66 -7.34
CA TYR A 210 -2.01 7.31 -6.04
C TYR A 210 -2.57 6.36 -4.96
N LEU A 211 -3.00 5.15 -5.34
CA LEU A 211 -3.41 4.08 -4.40
C LEU A 211 -2.30 3.06 -4.13
N ARG A 212 -1.18 3.14 -4.87
CA ARG A 212 -0.01 2.27 -4.64
C ARG A 212 0.82 2.86 -3.50
N PRO A 213 1.45 2.03 -2.65
CA PRO A 213 2.36 2.54 -1.62
C PRO A 213 3.49 3.35 -2.26
N ALA A 214 3.95 4.41 -1.60
CA ALA A 214 5.14 5.15 -2.02
C ALA A 214 6.35 4.21 -1.98
N ARG A 215 7.13 4.23 -3.06
CA ARG A 215 8.28 3.33 -3.26
C ARG A 215 9.49 4.15 -3.64
N SER A 216 10.68 3.73 -3.23
CA SER A 216 11.91 4.34 -3.75
C SER A 216 12.06 4.04 -5.24
N ALA A 217 13.02 4.67 -5.91
CA ALA A 217 13.30 4.39 -7.34
C ALA A 217 13.64 2.91 -7.58
N TRP A 218 14.25 2.25 -6.58
CA TRP A 218 14.59 0.83 -6.59
C TRP A 218 13.35 -0.08 -6.55
N GLU A 219 12.30 0.38 -5.89
CA GLU A 219 11.07 -0.38 -5.69
C GLU A 219 9.94 0.00 -6.68
N THR A 220 10.15 1.05 -7.47
CA THR A 220 9.16 1.53 -8.44
C THR A 220 9.30 0.79 -9.78
N PRO A 221 8.25 0.08 -10.26
CA PRO A 221 8.29 -0.58 -11.56
C PRO A 221 8.19 0.45 -12.69
N ALA A 222 9.31 0.76 -13.35
CA ALA A 222 9.31 1.57 -14.57
C ALA A 222 8.89 0.72 -15.79
N ILE A 223 8.26 1.34 -16.80
CA ILE A 223 8.04 0.68 -18.09
C ILE A 223 9.39 0.64 -18.84
N LEU A 224 9.88 -0.56 -19.15
CA LEU A 224 11.13 -0.77 -19.90
C LEU A 224 10.81 -1.30 -21.29
N ARG A 225 11.27 -0.61 -22.33
CA ARG A 225 10.92 -0.91 -23.73
C ARG A 225 12.12 -1.44 -24.49
N GLY A 226 11.98 -2.61 -25.08
CA GLY A 226 12.88 -3.21 -26.05
C GLY A 226 12.19 -3.49 -27.39
N GLU A 227 12.93 -4.09 -28.33
CA GLU A 227 12.45 -4.46 -29.67
C GLU A 227 11.71 -5.82 -29.70
N HIS A 228 12.04 -6.72 -28.77
CA HIS A 228 11.42 -8.03 -28.60
C HIS A 228 10.45 -8.06 -27.41
N VAL A 229 10.72 -7.32 -26.33
CA VAL A 229 9.92 -7.36 -25.10
C VAL A 229 9.69 -5.96 -24.51
N ILE A 230 8.48 -5.75 -24.00
CA ILE A 230 8.13 -4.61 -23.15
C ILE A 230 7.88 -5.14 -21.75
N LEU A 231 8.54 -4.55 -20.75
CA LEU A 231 8.31 -4.82 -19.34
C LEU A 231 7.42 -3.71 -18.78
N GLU A 232 6.22 -4.05 -18.34
CA GLU A 232 5.27 -3.11 -17.72
C GLU A 232 4.92 -3.55 -16.28
N PRO A 233 4.51 -2.62 -15.40
CA PRO A 233 4.12 -2.97 -14.03
C PRO A 233 3.11 -4.13 -14.01
N LEU A 234 3.40 -5.17 -13.23
CA LEU A 234 2.45 -6.27 -13.04
C LEU A 234 1.23 -5.77 -12.24
N ASP A 235 0.05 -6.30 -12.57
CA ASP A 235 -1.24 -5.92 -11.98
C ASP A 235 -2.18 -7.14 -12.04
N LEU A 236 -3.25 -7.12 -11.23
CA LEU A 236 -4.25 -8.19 -11.18
C LEU A 236 -5.07 -8.29 -12.47
N VAL A 237 -5.21 -7.20 -13.23
CA VAL A 237 -5.90 -7.22 -14.53
C VAL A 237 -5.22 -8.16 -15.55
N HIS A 238 -3.93 -8.45 -15.38
CA HIS A 238 -3.18 -9.36 -16.25
C HIS A 238 -3.44 -10.85 -15.98
N ALA A 239 -4.28 -11.20 -14.99
CA ALA A 239 -4.52 -12.58 -14.59
C ALA A 239 -5.08 -13.46 -15.72
N ALA A 240 -6.02 -12.94 -16.52
CA ALA A 240 -6.62 -13.70 -17.61
C ALA A 240 -5.59 -14.02 -18.71
N ASP A 241 -4.88 -13.00 -19.19
CA ASP A 241 -3.87 -13.14 -20.24
C ASP A 241 -2.70 -14.05 -19.80
N LEU A 242 -2.28 -13.96 -18.53
CA LEU A 242 -1.24 -14.84 -17.99
C LEU A 242 -1.72 -16.28 -17.85
N LEU A 243 -2.98 -16.51 -17.50
CA LEU A 243 -3.53 -17.86 -17.44
C LEU A 243 -3.58 -18.49 -18.83
N GLU A 244 -4.03 -17.72 -19.83
CA GLU A 244 -4.10 -18.18 -21.23
C GLU A 244 -2.72 -18.46 -21.82
N SER A 245 -1.78 -17.52 -21.69
CA SER A 245 -0.46 -17.62 -22.31
C SER A 245 0.53 -18.52 -21.57
N CYS A 246 0.39 -18.61 -20.24
CA CYS A 246 1.38 -19.25 -19.36
C CYS A 246 0.79 -20.39 -18.52
N GLY A 247 -0.38 -20.93 -18.84
CA GLY A 247 -1.03 -22.03 -18.10
C GLY A 247 -0.39 -23.42 -18.30
N ASP A 248 0.54 -23.59 -19.25
CA ASP A 248 1.21 -24.87 -19.51
C ASP A 248 2.02 -25.33 -18.27
N PRO A 249 1.74 -26.53 -17.70
CA PRO A 249 2.45 -27.03 -16.52
C PRO A 249 3.97 -27.07 -16.61
N GLU A 250 4.54 -27.22 -17.82
CA GLU A 250 5.99 -27.23 -18.04
C GLU A 250 6.65 -25.87 -17.72
N ILE A 251 5.87 -24.78 -17.77
CA ILE A 251 6.33 -23.44 -17.35
C ILE A 251 6.55 -23.39 -15.83
N TRP A 252 5.76 -24.16 -15.07
CA TRP A 252 5.69 -24.12 -13.61
C TRP A 252 6.52 -25.19 -12.91
N GLU A 253 7.12 -26.12 -13.66
CA GLU A 253 7.88 -27.28 -13.14
C GLU A 253 8.91 -26.90 -12.05
N HIS A 254 9.55 -25.74 -12.19
CA HIS A 254 10.57 -25.24 -11.25
C HIS A 254 10.13 -24.03 -10.42
N LEU A 255 8.84 -23.65 -10.49
CA LEU A 255 8.26 -22.60 -9.68
C LEU A 255 7.76 -23.15 -8.34
N PRO A 256 7.63 -22.30 -7.30
CA PRO A 256 7.28 -22.76 -5.94
C PRO A 256 5.81 -23.17 -5.78
N ILE A 257 4.99 -23.05 -6.83
CA ILE A 257 3.57 -23.43 -6.83
C ILE A 257 3.24 -24.26 -8.07
N ALA A 258 2.15 -25.02 -8.01
CA ALA A 258 1.61 -25.69 -9.20
C ALA A 258 1.07 -24.66 -10.20
N ALA A 259 1.00 -25.06 -11.48
CA ALA A 259 0.40 -24.24 -12.52
C ALA A 259 -1.05 -23.86 -12.17
N PRO A 260 -1.40 -22.57 -12.10
CA PRO A 260 -2.78 -22.14 -11.96
C PRO A 260 -3.62 -22.66 -13.13
N ARG A 261 -4.78 -23.24 -12.82
CA ARG A 261 -5.73 -23.80 -13.79
C ARG A 261 -6.97 -22.94 -13.96
N THR A 262 -7.22 -22.05 -13.02
CA THR A 262 -8.39 -21.15 -13.02
C THR A 262 -7.97 -19.70 -12.87
N LEU A 263 -8.84 -18.78 -13.28
CA LEU A 263 -8.61 -17.35 -13.11
C LEU A 263 -8.48 -16.97 -11.63
N ALA A 264 -9.25 -17.61 -10.75
CA ALA A 264 -9.17 -17.40 -9.31
C ALA A 264 -7.80 -17.81 -8.75
N GLU A 265 -7.27 -18.97 -9.16
CA GLU A 265 -5.92 -19.42 -8.76
C GLU A 265 -4.83 -18.48 -9.27
N MET A 266 -4.95 -17.99 -10.51
CA MET A 266 -4.00 -17.02 -11.07
C MET A 266 -4.07 -15.68 -10.33
N ARG A 267 -5.27 -15.15 -10.06
CA ARG A 267 -5.45 -13.94 -9.24
C ARG A 267 -4.85 -14.11 -7.86
N ALA A 268 -5.08 -15.25 -7.20
CA ALA A 268 -4.48 -15.54 -5.88
C ALA A 268 -2.94 -15.59 -5.94
N TYR A 269 -2.37 -16.16 -6.99
CA TYR A 269 -0.92 -16.13 -7.22
C TYR A 269 -0.40 -14.69 -7.38
N LEU A 270 -1.04 -13.88 -8.24
CA LEU A 270 -0.64 -12.50 -8.48
C LEU A 270 -0.80 -11.62 -7.23
N THR A 271 -1.86 -11.77 -6.45
CA THR A 271 -2.05 -11.06 -5.18
C THR A 271 -0.87 -11.31 -4.24
N ARG A 272 -0.45 -12.58 -4.08
CA ARG A 272 0.72 -12.92 -3.26
C ARG A 272 2.01 -12.33 -3.80
N ARG A 273 2.17 -12.26 -5.13
CA ARG A 273 3.35 -11.67 -5.78
C ARG A 273 3.40 -10.16 -5.60
N LEU A 274 2.27 -9.47 -5.71
CA LEU A 274 2.15 -8.02 -5.56
C LEU A 274 2.27 -7.58 -4.09
N ALA A 275 1.90 -8.46 -3.14
CA ALA A 275 2.05 -8.24 -1.71
C ALA A 275 3.47 -8.49 -1.18
N ALA A 276 4.29 -9.27 -1.89
CA ALA A 276 5.67 -9.51 -1.49
C ALA A 276 6.47 -8.19 -1.58
N THR A 277 7.05 -7.75 -0.46
CA THR A 277 7.88 -6.55 -0.39
C THR A 277 9.20 -6.88 0.34
N PRO A 278 10.36 -6.37 -0.14
CA PRO A 278 10.54 -5.58 -1.36
C PRO A 278 10.63 -6.47 -2.62
N THR A 279 9.65 -6.34 -3.54
CA THR A 279 9.67 -6.99 -4.86
C THR A 279 9.06 -6.02 -5.89
N VAL A 280 9.68 -5.97 -7.07
CA VAL A 280 9.23 -5.17 -8.21
C VAL A 280 8.91 -6.11 -9.35
N PRO A 281 7.64 -6.53 -9.50
CA PRO A 281 7.26 -7.44 -10.56
C PRO A 281 6.86 -6.70 -11.83
N TRP A 282 7.33 -7.21 -12.97
CA TRP A 282 6.92 -6.80 -14.30
C TRP A 282 6.17 -7.92 -15.02
N LEU A 283 5.12 -7.53 -15.72
CA LEU A 283 4.56 -8.28 -16.83
C LEU A 283 5.52 -8.16 -18.03
N GLN A 284 5.68 -9.23 -18.79
CA GLN A 284 6.43 -9.22 -20.04
C GLN A 284 5.45 -9.34 -21.21
N ARG A 285 5.47 -8.37 -22.13
CA ARG A 285 4.74 -8.42 -23.41
C ARG A 285 5.70 -8.58 -24.57
N ASP A 286 5.30 -9.35 -25.57
CA ASP A 286 5.98 -9.35 -26.86
C ASP A 286 5.79 -7.97 -27.52
N ALA A 287 6.90 -7.32 -27.86
CA ALA A 287 6.88 -5.94 -28.34
C ALA A 287 6.25 -5.79 -29.74
N ARG A 288 6.19 -6.87 -30.53
CA ARG A 288 5.65 -6.85 -31.90
C ARG A 288 4.15 -7.08 -31.93
N THR A 289 3.67 -8.00 -31.11
CA THR A 289 2.29 -8.49 -31.11
C THR A 289 1.44 -7.91 -29.97
N GLY A 290 2.09 -7.41 -28.91
CA GLY A 290 1.42 -6.96 -27.67
C GLY A 290 0.93 -8.10 -26.76
N ALA A 291 1.16 -9.36 -27.16
CA ALA A 291 0.74 -10.52 -26.39
C ALA A 291 1.46 -10.59 -25.05
N VAL A 292 0.77 -11.03 -24.00
CA VAL A 292 1.39 -11.35 -22.71
C VAL A 292 2.20 -12.63 -22.85
N ILE A 293 3.46 -12.61 -22.41
CA ILE A 293 4.39 -13.71 -22.59
C ILE A 293 5.10 -14.14 -21.31
N GLY A 294 4.73 -13.60 -20.15
CA GLY A 294 5.24 -14.07 -18.85
C GLY A 294 5.50 -12.96 -17.85
N THR A 295 6.33 -13.24 -16.85
CA THR A 295 6.70 -12.26 -15.81
C THR A 295 8.18 -12.35 -15.46
N THR A 296 8.72 -11.29 -14.86
CA THR A 296 10.06 -11.22 -14.26
C THR A 296 10.05 -10.21 -13.12
N SER A 297 11.03 -10.22 -12.23
CA SER A 297 11.02 -9.30 -11.08
C SER A 297 12.40 -8.97 -10.55
N TYR A 298 12.53 -7.80 -9.94
CA TYR A 298 13.49 -7.58 -8.87
C TYR A 298 12.91 -8.09 -7.55
N TYR A 299 13.75 -8.67 -6.71
CA TYR A 299 13.42 -9.07 -5.35
C TYR A 299 14.70 -9.03 -4.50
N ASP A 300 14.56 -9.15 -3.18
CA ASP A 300 15.70 -9.07 -2.24
C ASP A 300 16.51 -7.78 -2.47
N ILE A 301 15.77 -6.66 -2.51
CA ILE A 301 16.29 -5.34 -2.83
C ILE A 301 16.81 -4.70 -1.55
N GLU A 302 18.08 -4.34 -1.56
CA GLU A 302 18.77 -3.70 -0.44
C GLU A 302 19.37 -2.39 -0.93
N GLU A 303 18.59 -1.30 -0.90
CA GLU A 303 18.98 0.01 -1.45
C GLU A 303 20.25 0.56 -0.77
N THR A 304 20.34 0.43 0.56
CA THR A 304 21.53 0.84 1.34
C THR A 304 22.79 0.13 0.87
N HIS A 305 22.69 -1.16 0.53
CA HIS A 305 23.81 -1.97 0.05
C HIS A 305 23.97 -1.93 -1.47
N ARG A 306 23.01 -1.32 -2.18
CA ARG A 306 22.93 -1.21 -3.63
C ARG A 306 22.96 -2.58 -4.31
N THR A 307 22.22 -3.54 -3.75
CA THR A 307 22.12 -4.91 -4.28
C THR A 307 20.67 -5.31 -4.55
N LEU A 308 20.46 -6.15 -5.55
CA LEU A 308 19.16 -6.78 -5.81
C LEU A 308 19.32 -8.15 -6.48
N MET A 309 18.23 -8.90 -6.53
CA MET A 309 18.15 -10.13 -7.31
C MET A 309 17.17 -10.02 -8.47
N ILE A 310 17.46 -10.68 -9.58
CA ILE A 310 16.52 -10.86 -10.69
C ILE A 310 16.00 -12.30 -10.66
N GLY A 311 14.69 -12.47 -10.70
CA GLY A 311 14.11 -13.80 -10.63
C GLY A 311 12.64 -13.83 -10.94
N HIS A 312 11.97 -14.88 -10.45
CA HIS A 312 10.57 -15.17 -10.75
C HIS A 312 10.25 -15.05 -12.25
N THR A 313 11.24 -15.42 -13.07
CA THR A 313 11.19 -15.22 -14.50
C THR A 313 10.64 -16.47 -15.14
N TYR A 314 9.52 -16.34 -15.83
CA TYR A 314 9.00 -17.38 -16.69
C TYR A 314 8.45 -16.76 -17.97
N PHE A 315 8.44 -17.57 -19.03
CA PHE A 315 7.92 -17.18 -20.33
C PHE A 315 6.93 -18.23 -20.83
N ALA A 316 5.93 -17.77 -21.57
CA ALA A 316 5.10 -18.61 -22.43
C ALA A 316 6.01 -19.49 -23.31
N LYS A 317 5.59 -20.75 -23.51
CA LYS A 317 6.40 -21.76 -24.21
C LYS A 317 6.75 -21.35 -25.65
N SER A 318 5.84 -20.62 -26.31
CA SER A 318 6.04 -20.02 -27.64
C SER A 318 7.23 -19.05 -27.72
N HIS A 319 7.69 -18.52 -26.58
CA HIS A 319 8.78 -17.54 -26.51
C HIS A 319 10.07 -18.13 -25.95
N TRP A 320 10.14 -19.45 -25.76
CA TRP A 320 11.38 -20.12 -25.40
C TRP A 320 12.37 -20.12 -26.56
N ARG A 321 13.65 -19.92 -26.25
CA ARG A 321 14.74 -19.85 -27.25
C ARG A 321 14.59 -18.69 -28.25
N THR A 322 13.84 -17.66 -27.89
CA THR A 322 13.78 -16.37 -28.61
C THR A 322 14.73 -15.34 -27.99
N GLY A 323 14.82 -14.15 -28.60
CA GLY A 323 15.54 -12.99 -28.05
C GLY A 323 14.90 -12.39 -26.78
N ALA A 324 13.65 -12.72 -26.44
CA ALA A 324 12.88 -12.04 -25.41
C ALA A 324 13.53 -12.09 -24.02
N ASN A 325 14.03 -13.25 -23.58
CA ASN A 325 14.69 -13.34 -22.27
C ASN A 325 16.03 -12.58 -22.24
N THR A 326 16.79 -12.62 -23.34
CA THR A 326 18.05 -11.89 -23.46
C THR A 326 17.81 -10.39 -23.35
N GLU A 327 16.81 -9.87 -24.05
CA GLU A 327 16.48 -8.46 -24.02
C GLU A 327 15.86 -8.04 -22.67
N SER A 328 14.97 -8.84 -22.09
CA SER A 328 14.42 -8.63 -20.75
C SER A 328 15.53 -8.45 -19.72
N LYS A 329 16.56 -9.31 -19.77
CA LYS A 329 17.71 -9.21 -18.86
C LYS A 329 18.62 -8.02 -19.18
N LEU A 330 18.79 -7.66 -20.45
CA LEU A 330 19.50 -6.43 -20.83
C LEU A 330 18.81 -5.18 -20.29
N LEU A 331 17.48 -5.09 -20.41
CA LEU A 331 16.68 -3.97 -19.89
C LEU A 331 16.77 -3.86 -18.37
N LEU A 332 16.57 -4.97 -17.67
CA LEU A 332 16.70 -5.02 -16.21
C LEU A 332 18.13 -4.66 -15.78
N LEU A 333 19.17 -5.31 -16.31
CA LEU A 333 20.54 -5.00 -15.91
C LEU A 333 20.95 -3.56 -16.23
N THR A 334 20.47 -2.99 -17.34
CA THR A 334 20.66 -1.56 -17.65
C THR A 334 20.04 -0.69 -16.57
N ARG A 335 18.79 -0.95 -16.17
CA ARG A 335 18.15 -0.22 -15.08
C ARG A 335 18.92 -0.39 -13.75
N ALA A 336 19.27 -1.62 -13.39
CA ALA A 336 19.94 -1.90 -12.13
C ALA A 336 21.29 -1.19 -12.02
N PHE A 337 22.17 -1.37 -13.01
CA PHE A 337 23.53 -0.84 -12.97
C PHE A 337 23.62 0.63 -13.41
N ASP A 338 23.01 0.99 -14.54
CA ASP A 338 23.19 2.32 -15.14
C ASP A 338 22.28 3.38 -14.49
N GLU A 339 21.04 3.04 -14.14
CA GLU A 339 20.06 4.01 -13.62
C GLU A 339 20.02 4.05 -12.09
N LEU A 340 20.01 2.88 -11.44
CA LEU A 340 19.88 2.76 -9.98
C LEU A 340 21.23 2.74 -9.25
N GLY A 341 22.34 2.55 -9.99
CA GLY A 341 23.68 2.51 -9.41
C GLY A 341 23.94 1.26 -8.55
N ALA A 342 23.32 0.13 -8.88
CA ALA A 342 23.59 -1.14 -8.22
C ALA A 342 25.05 -1.52 -8.36
N VAL A 343 25.61 -2.09 -7.29
CA VAL A 343 26.97 -2.64 -7.30
C VAL A 343 26.97 -4.13 -7.59
N ARG A 344 25.82 -4.79 -7.41
CA ARG A 344 25.66 -6.23 -7.56
C ARG A 344 24.22 -6.62 -7.88
N VAL A 345 24.07 -7.51 -8.86
CA VAL A 345 22.82 -8.19 -9.20
C VAL A 345 23.01 -9.69 -9.10
N ALA A 346 22.09 -10.40 -8.46
CA ALA A 346 22.20 -11.84 -8.27
C ALA A 346 20.99 -12.63 -8.79
N TRP A 347 21.17 -13.95 -8.92
CA TRP A 347 20.14 -14.89 -9.34
C TRP A 347 20.20 -16.16 -8.51
N GLU A 348 19.01 -16.69 -8.20
CA GLU A 348 18.84 -18.02 -7.63
C GLU A 348 18.10 -18.93 -8.59
N THR A 349 18.56 -20.17 -8.72
CA THR A 349 17.81 -21.19 -9.46
C THR A 349 17.91 -22.56 -8.81
N ASP A 350 16.94 -23.43 -9.07
CA ASP A 350 16.96 -24.80 -8.59
C ASP A 350 18.12 -25.56 -9.25
N ASN A 351 18.83 -26.39 -8.50
CA ASN A 351 19.89 -27.24 -9.04
C ASN A 351 19.38 -28.18 -10.16
N ARG A 352 18.09 -28.52 -10.17
CA ARG A 352 17.43 -29.29 -11.24
C ARG A 352 17.13 -28.46 -12.48
N ASN A 353 17.03 -27.13 -12.36
CA ASN A 353 16.69 -26.23 -13.47
C ASN A 353 17.94 -25.86 -14.30
N VAL A 354 18.52 -26.86 -14.98
CA VAL A 354 19.73 -26.71 -15.80
C VAL A 354 19.52 -25.70 -16.93
N ARG A 355 18.29 -25.57 -17.44
CA ARG A 355 17.94 -24.56 -18.46
C ARG A 355 18.16 -23.14 -17.93
N SER A 356 17.68 -22.85 -16.72
CA SER A 356 17.87 -21.54 -16.09
C SER A 356 19.33 -21.30 -15.74
N GLN A 357 20.07 -22.31 -15.28
CA GLN A 357 21.51 -22.19 -15.00
C GLN A 357 22.27 -21.76 -16.27
N ARG A 358 22.07 -22.48 -17.39
CA ARG A 358 22.67 -22.11 -18.68
C ARG A 358 22.25 -20.72 -19.16
N ALA A 359 21.00 -20.34 -18.92
CA ALA A 359 20.51 -19.01 -19.28
C ALA A 359 21.22 -17.90 -18.47
N ILE A 360 21.44 -18.12 -17.17
CA ILE A 360 22.12 -17.17 -16.29
C ILE A 360 23.62 -17.09 -16.62
N GLU A 361 24.30 -18.22 -16.79
CA GLU A 361 25.71 -18.27 -17.22
C GLU A 361 25.91 -17.52 -18.54
N ARG A 362 24.97 -17.66 -19.47
CA ARG A 362 24.97 -16.95 -20.74
C ARG A 362 24.86 -15.43 -20.58
N LEU A 363 24.32 -14.90 -19.49
CA LEU A 363 24.31 -13.45 -19.24
C LEU A 363 25.73 -12.91 -18.95
N GLY A 364 26.69 -13.79 -18.66
CA GLY A 364 28.00 -13.40 -18.13
C GLY A 364 28.01 -13.36 -16.60
N ALA A 365 27.03 -13.98 -15.94
CA ALA A 365 26.99 -14.07 -14.49
C ALA A 365 27.96 -15.15 -13.96
N THR A 366 28.61 -14.86 -12.84
CA THR A 366 29.55 -15.73 -12.15
C THR A 366 28.81 -16.66 -11.20
N ARG A 367 29.12 -17.97 -11.24
CA ARG A 367 28.55 -18.97 -10.31
C ARG A 367 29.30 -18.93 -8.99
N GLU A 368 28.59 -18.70 -7.89
CA GLU A 368 29.22 -18.49 -6.57
C GLU A 368 29.11 -19.69 -5.63
N GLY A 369 28.04 -20.48 -5.72
CA GLY A 369 27.87 -21.59 -4.79
C GLY A 369 26.53 -22.30 -4.87
N VAL A 370 26.33 -23.23 -3.93
CA VAL A 370 25.08 -23.99 -3.77
C VAL A 370 24.65 -23.98 -2.31
N LEU A 371 23.47 -23.43 -2.05
CA LEU A 371 22.79 -23.54 -0.78
C LEU A 371 22.10 -24.90 -0.69
N ARG A 372 22.58 -25.79 0.18
CA ARG A 372 22.05 -27.14 0.36
C ARG A 372 20.76 -27.12 1.18
N ARG A 373 19.72 -27.84 0.75
CA ARG A 373 18.40 -27.90 1.41
C ARG A 373 17.81 -26.53 1.73
N HIS A 374 17.97 -25.58 0.82
CA HIS A 374 17.59 -24.17 1.02
C HIS A 374 16.07 -23.97 1.10
N LYS A 375 15.30 -24.57 0.19
CA LYS A 375 13.85 -24.32 0.05
C LYS A 375 13.08 -25.63 -0.12
N ARG A 376 11.78 -25.65 0.19
CA ARG A 376 10.90 -26.79 -0.17
C ARG A 376 10.33 -26.59 -1.57
N ARG A 377 10.32 -27.65 -2.37
CA ARG A 377 9.64 -27.72 -3.67
C ARG A 377 8.15 -27.96 -3.48
N ALA A 378 7.38 -27.75 -4.56
CA ALA A 378 5.93 -28.03 -4.57
C ALA A 378 5.61 -29.51 -4.27
N ASP A 379 6.48 -30.45 -4.68
CA ASP A 379 6.37 -31.88 -4.38
C ASP A 379 6.77 -32.26 -2.93
N GLY A 380 7.14 -31.27 -2.10
CA GLY A 380 7.57 -31.45 -0.73
C GLY A 380 9.05 -31.81 -0.54
N SER A 381 9.79 -32.11 -1.61
CA SER A 381 11.23 -32.39 -1.58
C SER A 381 12.08 -31.15 -1.30
N TRP A 382 13.33 -31.34 -0.89
CA TRP A 382 14.27 -30.24 -0.59
C TRP A 382 15.04 -29.77 -1.82
N ARG A 383 14.99 -28.46 -2.10
CA ARG A 383 15.73 -27.77 -3.15
C ARG A 383 17.12 -27.36 -2.69
N ASP A 384 18.11 -27.72 -3.48
CA ASP A 384 19.40 -27.07 -3.46
C ASP A 384 19.36 -25.88 -4.42
N THR A 385 19.84 -24.72 -3.98
CA THR A 385 19.77 -23.49 -4.77
C THR A 385 21.15 -23.12 -5.27
N VAL A 386 21.30 -22.99 -6.59
CA VAL A 386 22.52 -22.50 -7.21
C VAL A 386 22.47 -20.97 -7.26
N LEU A 387 23.53 -20.34 -6.76
CA LEU A 387 23.70 -18.89 -6.69
C LEU A 387 24.61 -18.40 -7.81
N TYR A 388 24.18 -17.32 -8.46
CA TYR A 388 24.95 -16.57 -9.45
C TYR A 388 24.90 -15.08 -9.13
N SER A 389 25.92 -14.35 -9.56
CA SER A 389 25.97 -12.89 -9.42
C SER A 389 26.66 -12.22 -10.62
N MET A 390 26.46 -10.91 -10.72
CA MET A 390 27.17 -10.01 -11.61
C MET A 390 27.40 -8.71 -10.84
N THR A 391 28.59 -8.15 -10.96
CA THR A 391 28.99 -6.88 -10.36
C THR A 391 28.95 -5.74 -11.36
N ALA A 392 28.98 -4.50 -10.86
CA ALA A 392 29.03 -3.32 -11.72
C ALA A 392 30.26 -3.31 -12.64
N ASP A 393 31.40 -3.87 -12.22
CA ASP A 393 32.62 -3.94 -13.02
C ASP A 393 32.51 -4.94 -14.19
N GLU A 394 31.72 -6.00 -14.02
CA GLU A 394 31.48 -7.02 -15.05
C GLU A 394 30.42 -6.57 -16.07
N TRP A 395 29.53 -5.65 -15.67
CA TRP A 395 28.38 -5.24 -16.46
C TRP A 395 28.72 -4.67 -17.85
N PRO A 396 29.71 -3.77 -18.05
CA PRO A 396 30.01 -3.21 -19.37
C PRO A 396 30.33 -4.28 -20.44
N ALA A 397 31.05 -5.33 -20.05
CA ALA A 397 31.37 -6.45 -20.92
C ALA A 397 30.13 -7.31 -21.20
N ALA A 398 29.36 -7.64 -20.16
CA ALA A 398 28.11 -8.39 -20.29
C ALA A 398 27.09 -7.67 -21.20
N ARG A 399 26.90 -6.36 -21.03
CA ARG A 399 26.03 -5.51 -21.86
C ARG A 399 26.38 -5.60 -23.34
N SER A 400 27.67 -5.51 -23.65
CA SER A 400 28.17 -5.60 -25.03
C SER A 400 27.87 -6.98 -25.64
N SER A 401 28.11 -8.04 -24.87
CA SER A 401 27.81 -9.42 -25.27
C SER A 401 26.30 -9.64 -25.54
N LEU A 402 25.43 -9.16 -24.65
CA LEU A 402 23.98 -9.27 -24.79
C LEU A 402 23.46 -8.55 -26.04
N ARG A 403 23.92 -7.31 -26.29
CA ARG A 403 23.57 -6.55 -27.50
C ARG A 403 23.98 -7.25 -28.78
N ASN A 404 25.18 -7.83 -28.83
CA ASN A 404 25.65 -8.57 -30.00
C ASN A 404 24.80 -9.82 -30.27
N ARG A 405 24.34 -10.52 -29.24
CA ARG A 405 23.45 -11.67 -29.40
C ARG A 405 22.06 -11.30 -29.91
N LEU A 406 21.50 -10.17 -29.47
CA LEU A 406 20.23 -9.68 -29.99
C LEU A 406 20.34 -9.36 -31.49
N ARG A 407 21.45 -8.74 -31.92
CA ARG A 407 21.73 -8.51 -33.35
C ARG A 407 21.84 -9.81 -34.15
N ALA A 408 22.49 -10.83 -33.60
CA ALA A 408 22.59 -12.14 -34.25
C ALA A 408 21.20 -12.79 -34.43
N HIS A 409 20.34 -12.72 -33.41
CA HIS A 409 18.96 -13.20 -33.51
C HIS A 409 18.11 -12.45 -34.55
N ALA A 410 18.35 -11.15 -34.74
CA ALA A 410 17.68 -10.38 -35.79
C ALA A 410 18.11 -10.82 -37.20
N THR A 411 19.31 -11.39 -37.35
CA THR A 411 19.87 -11.81 -38.64
C THR A 411 19.45 -13.24 -39.02
N GLU A 412 19.19 -14.11 -38.04
CA GLU A 412 18.72 -15.49 -38.25
C GLU A 412 17.19 -15.61 -38.44
N GLY A 413 16.43 -14.56 -38.12
CA GLY A 413 14.97 -14.51 -38.23
C GLY A 413 14.43 -13.71 -39.43
N ALA A 414 15.31 -13.21 -40.31
CA ALA A 414 14.99 -12.62 -41.60
C ALA A 414 15.27 -13.63 -42.71
#